data_AF-A0A4Q7FQ72-F1
#
_entry.id   AF-A0A4Q7FQ72-F1
#
_cell.length_a   1.000
_cell.length_b   1.000
_cell.length_c   1.000
_cell.angle_alpha   90.00
_cell.angle_beta   90.00
_cell.angle_gamma   90.00
#
_symmetry.space_group_name_H-M   'P 1'
#
loop_
_entity.id
_entity.type
_entity.pdbx_description
1 polymer ?
#
loop_
_entity_poly.entity_id
_entity_poly.type
_entity_poly.pdbx_seq_one_letter_code
_entity_poly.pdbx_strand_id
1 'polypeptide(L)'
;MIPPDQSEADIIPGSLLSHASAFAAPDTFVWSRLMDAAMSIDDLRALDVHARVARWALDEAPLPGRLVHQIAEWLYRENQFCRGTLTVLGRTIGPSCLDVPTLATVNTADKVAPLASIEPLLDALPTKDASLIKNPGETALHCSTSESLQDGPSIIAWLAAHR
;
A
#
# COMPACT_ATOMS: atom_id res chain seq x y z
N MET A 1 8.39 -6.42 13.90
CA MET A 1 8.95 -7.77 14.08
C MET A 1 7.89 -8.59 14.80
N ILE A 2 7.29 -9.58 14.12
CA ILE A 2 6.25 -10.43 14.70
C ILE A 2 6.95 -11.39 15.69
N PRO A 3 6.42 -11.60 16.91
CA PRO A 3 7.02 -12.50 17.88
C PRO A 3 7.18 -13.92 17.30
N PRO A 4 8.34 -14.58 17.47
CA PRO A 4 8.61 -15.89 16.88
C PRO A 4 7.81 -17.04 17.53
N ASP A 5 7.04 -16.78 18.59
CA ASP A 5 6.29 -17.75 19.37
C ASP A 5 4.78 -17.79 19.06
N GLN A 6 4.29 -16.97 18.12
CA GLN A 6 2.89 -17.00 17.70
C GLN A 6 2.63 -18.16 16.75
N SER A 7 1.68 -19.01 17.12
CA SER A 7 1.30 -20.16 16.30
C SER A 7 0.57 -19.70 15.03
N GLU A 8 0.66 -20.47 13.93
CA GLU A 8 -0.13 -20.19 12.72
C GLU A 8 -1.65 -20.11 12.98
N ALA A 9 -2.13 -20.67 14.10
CA ALA A 9 -3.52 -20.67 14.51
C ALA A 9 -3.95 -19.42 15.31
N ASP A 10 -3.01 -18.54 15.67
CA ASP A 10 -3.29 -17.40 16.54
C ASP A 10 -3.90 -16.25 15.74
N ILE A 11 -4.82 -15.51 16.37
CA ILE A 11 -5.36 -14.27 15.81
C ILE A 11 -4.41 -13.13 16.19
N ILE A 12 -3.97 -12.36 15.20
CA ILE A 12 -3.13 -11.19 15.40
C ILE A 12 -4.01 -9.95 15.53
N PRO A 13 -3.94 -9.22 16.66
CA PRO A 13 -4.63 -7.95 16.80
C PRO A 13 -4.11 -6.96 15.76
N GLY A 14 -5.03 -6.21 15.13
CA GLY A 14 -4.64 -5.18 14.18
C GLY A 14 -3.70 -4.12 14.78
N SER A 15 -3.83 -3.85 16.08
CA SER A 15 -2.96 -2.93 16.79
C SER A 15 -1.52 -3.40 16.85
N LEU A 16 -1.27 -4.71 16.90
CA LEU A 16 0.09 -5.23 16.83
C LEU A 16 0.72 -4.95 15.46
N LEU A 17 -0.08 -5.03 14.39
CA LEU A 17 0.37 -4.69 13.03
C LEU A 17 0.66 -3.20 12.90
N SER A 18 -0.20 -2.33 13.44
CA SER A 18 0.05 -0.89 13.45
C SER A 18 1.29 -0.50 14.24
N HIS A 19 1.53 -1.13 15.40
CA HIS A 19 2.78 -0.94 16.13
C HIS A 19 3.97 -1.42 15.29
N ALA A 20 3.88 -2.60 14.66
CA ALA A 20 4.96 -3.11 13.81
C ALA A 20 5.27 -2.16 12.64
N SER A 21 4.25 -1.59 11.98
CA SER A 21 4.38 -0.59 10.93
C SER A 21 5.02 0.69 11.45
N ALA A 22 4.59 1.19 12.62
CA ALA A 22 5.19 2.36 13.27
C ALA A 22 6.66 2.14 13.65
N PHE A 23 7.04 0.93 14.06
CA PHE A 23 8.44 0.58 14.29
C PHE A 23 9.25 0.46 13.00
N ALA A 24 8.65 -0.05 11.92
CA ALA A 24 9.34 -0.23 10.64
C ALA A 24 9.55 1.09 9.88
N ALA A 25 8.57 1.99 9.93
CA ALA A 25 8.61 3.28 9.23
C ALA A 25 8.02 4.40 10.12
N PRO A 26 8.71 4.79 11.21
CA PRO A 26 8.21 5.78 12.16
C PRO A 26 7.98 7.15 11.51
N ASP A 27 8.79 7.52 10.52
CA ASP A 27 8.62 8.77 9.78
C ASP A 27 7.24 8.84 9.12
N THR A 28 6.80 7.75 8.48
CA THR A 28 5.51 7.70 7.79
C THR A 28 4.34 7.55 8.75
N PHE A 29 4.42 6.60 9.69
CA PHE A 29 3.26 6.22 10.52
C PHE A 29 3.12 7.03 11.80
N VAL A 30 4.18 7.73 12.24
CA VAL A 30 4.16 8.58 13.44
C VAL A 30 4.40 10.04 13.08
N TRP A 31 5.55 10.38 12.48
CA TRP A 31 5.94 11.76 12.31
C TRP A 31 5.08 12.51 11.29
N SER A 32 4.87 11.95 10.09
CA SER A 32 4.01 12.56 9.07
C SER A 32 2.60 12.79 9.59
N ARG A 33 2.04 11.86 10.37
CA ARG A 33 0.71 12.02 10.98
C ARG A 33 0.64 13.19 11.97
N LEU A 34 1.68 13.36 12.79
CA LEU A 34 1.75 14.47 13.74
C LEU A 34 1.93 15.81 13.02
N MET A 35 2.73 15.83 11.94
CA MET A 35 2.91 17.02 11.12
C MET A 35 1.62 17.41 10.40
N ASP A 36 0.89 16.46 9.81
CA ASP A 36 -0.42 16.70 9.19
C ASP A 36 -1.43 17.32 10.17
N ALA A 37 -1.48 16.79 11.40
CA ALA A 37 -2.32 17.34 12.46
C ALA A 37 -1.94 18.79 12.82
N ALA A 38 -0.64 19.07 12.91
CA ALA A 38 -0.12 20.41 13.22
C ALA A 38 -0.40 21.41 12.10
N MET A 39 -0.24 20.99 10.83
CA MET A 39 -0.53 21.82 9.66
C MET A 39 -2.02 22.05 9.43
N SER A 40 -2.88 21.20 9.99
CA SER A 40 -4.34 21.31 9.84
C SER A 40 -5.02 22.13 10.94
N ILE A 41 -4.30 22.58 11.97
CA ILE A 41 -4.93 23.12 13.20
C ILE A 41 -5.68 24.44 12.98
N ASP A 42 -5.27 25.23 11.99
CA ASP A 42 -5.85 26.53 11.65
C ASP A 42 -6.91 26.46 10.54
N ASP A 43 -7.07 25.30 9.89
CA ASP A 43 -8.12 25.03 8.91
C ASP A 43 -9.07 23.93 9.43
N LEU A 44 -10.27 24.33 9.85
CA LEU A 44 -11.30 23.41 10.35
C LEU A 44 -11.67 22.31 9.36
N ARG A 45 -11.59 22.57 8.05
CA ARG A 45 -11.87 21.56 7.03
C ARG A 45 -10.74 20.56 6.93
N ALA A 46 -9.49 21.03 6.90
CA ALA A 46 -8.30 20.18 6.91
C ALA A 46 -8.30 19.30 8.17
N LEU A 47 -8.64 19.87 9.33
CA LEU A 47 -8.72 19.17 10.60
C LEU A 47 -9.81 18.08 10.62
N ASP A 48 -10.98 18.35 10.05
CA ASP A 48 -12.05 17.34 9.92
C ASP A 48 -11.61 16.17 9.04
N VAL A 49 -10.91 16.46 7.93
CA VAL A 49 -10.36 15.40 7.05
C VAL A 49 -9.27 14.61 7.78
N HIS A 50 -8.32 15.28 8.44
CA HIS A 50 -7.30 14.64 9.26
C HIS A 50 -7.91 13.69 10.29
N ALA A 51 -8.92 14.15 11.04
CA ALA A 51 -9.59 13.35 12.05
C ALA A 51 -10.29 12.11 11.45
N ARG A 52 -10.91 12.24 10.27
CA ARG A 52 -11.53 11.10 9.57
C ARG A 52 -10.49 10.08 9.11
N VAL A 53 -9.38 10.53 8.53
CA VAL A 53 -8.28 9.64 8.11
C VAL A 53 -7.65 8.96 9.31
N ALA A 54 -7.36 9.70 10.39
CA ALA A 54 -6.80 9.14 11.61
C ALA A 54 -7.74 8.09 12.24
N ARG A 55 -9.05 8.37 12.29
CA ARG A 55 -10.04 7.38 12.76
C ARG A 55 -10.04 6.13 11.90
N TRP A 56 -10.04 6.28 10.57
CA TRP A 56 -10.01 5.15 9.64
C TRP A 56 -8.74 4.32 9.77
N ALA A 57 -7.57 4.97 9.89
CA ALA A 57 -6.30 4.28 10.06
C ALA A 57 -6.22 3.46 11.36
N LEU A 58 -6.96 3.87 12.40
CA LEU A 58 -7.07 3.16 13.68
C LEU A 58 -8.25 2.18 13.74
N ASP A 59 -9.06 2.08 12.68
CA ASP A 59 -10.18 1.13 12.57
C ASP A 59 -9.66 -0.24 12.12
N GLU A 60 -8.86 -0.85 13.00
CA GLU A 60 -8.06 -2.02 12.68
C GLU A 60 -8.84 -3.33 12.90
N ALA A 61 -8.69 -4.27 11.95
CA ALA A 61 -9.28 -5.61 12.05
C ALA A 61 -8.24 -6.65 12.48
N PRO A 62 -8.63 -7.64 13.31
CA PRO A 62 -7.77 -8.77 13.60
C PRO A 62 -7.59 -9.68 12.38
N LEU A 63 -6.38 -10.21 12.17
CA LEU A 63 -6.04 -11.09 11.05
C LEU A 63 -5.55 -12.47 11.53
N PRO A 64 -5.78 -13.56 10.78
CA PRO A 64 -5.19 -14.85 11.08
C PRO A 64 -3.65 -14.79 11.03
N GLY A 65 -2.96 -15.33 12.03
CA GLY A 65 -1.50 -15.30 12.15
C GLY A 65 -0.78 -15.95 10.99
N ARG A 66 -1.32 -17.06 10.47
CA ARG A 66 -0.82 -17.67 9.24
C ARG A 66 -0.81 -16.71 8.06
N LEU A 67 -1.87 -15.92 7.87
CA LEU A 67 -1.94 -14.96 6.77
C LEU A 67 -0.86 -13.87 6.94
N VAL A 68 -0.73 -13.33 8.16
CA VAL A 68 0.28 -12.32 8.48
C VAL A 68 1.70 -12.86 8.22
N HIS A 69 1.98 -14.08 8.67
CA HIS A 69 3.26 -14.76 8.45
C HIS A 69 3.54 -14.95 6.96
N GLN A 70 2.57 -15.46 6.18
CA GLN A 70 2.72 -15.65 4.74
C GLN A 70 2.99 -14.34 4.00
N ILE A 71 2.30 -13.25 4.36
CA ILE A 71 2.55 -11.94 3.78
C ILE A 71 3.97 -11.46 4.10
N ALA A 72 4.36 -11.47 5.38
CA ALA A 72 5.66 -10.99 5.82
C ALA A 72 6.81 -11.81 5.20
N GLU A 73 6.70 -13.13 5.22
CA GLU A 73 7.79 -14.02 4.78
C GLU A 73 7.81 -14.17 3.27
N TRP A 74 6.68 -14.54 2.65
CA TRP A 74 6.66 -14.90 1.23
C TRP A 74 6.70 -13.66 0.33
N LEU A 75 6.01 -12.58 0.71
CA LEU A 75 5.94 -11.37 -0.11
C LEU A 75 7.04 -10.38 0.23
N TYR A 76 7.19 -9.98 1.50
CA TYR A 76 8.19 -8.96 1.86
C TYR A 76 9.62 -9.52 1.96
N ARG A 77 9.84 -10.64 2.66
CA ARG A 77 11.19 -11.16 2.90
C ARG A 77 11.76 -11.94 1.71
N GLU A 78 10.97 -12.82 1.12
CA GLU A 78 11.42 -13.74 0.07
C GLU A 78 11.09 -13.28 -1.34
N ASN A 79 10.18 -12.29 -1.48
CA ASN A 79 9.75 -11.72 -2.75
C ASN A 79 9.29 -12.80 -3.76
N GLN A 80 8.58 -13.82 -3.26
CA GLN A 80 8.24 -15.01 -4.05
C GLN A 80 7.37 -14.70 -5.27
N PHE A 81 6.50 -13.68 -5.19
CA PHE A 81 5.67 -13.27 -6.32
C PHE A 81 6.52 -12.79 -7.48
N CYS A 82 7.37 -11.77 -7.27
CA CYS A 82 8.23 -11.22 -8.32
C CYS A 82 9.25 -12.24 -8.84
N ARG A 83 9.64 -13.22 -8.01
CA ARG A 83 10.50 -14.35 -8.43
C ARG A 83 9.75 -15.46 -9.18
N GLY A 84 8.42 -15.42 -9.24
CA GLY A 84 7.60 -16.45 -9.87
C GLY A 84 7.62 -17.79 -9.12
N THR A 85 7.86 -17.77 -7.80
CA THR A 85 7.90 -18.97 -6.95
C THR A 85 6.73 -19.03 -5.95
N LEU A 86 5.89 -18.00 -5.89
CA LEU A 86 4.75 -17.95 -4.98
C LEU A 86 3.71 -18.98 -5.39
N THR A 87 3.32 -19.88 -4.49
CA THR A 87 2.29 -20.89 -4.76
C THR A 87 1.03 -20.61 -3.94
N VAL A 88 -0.08 -20.36 -4.64
CA VAL A 88 -1.41 -20.10 -4.04
C VAL A 88 -2.41 -21.07 -4.63
N LEU A 89 -3.15 -21.78 -3.75
CA LEU A 89 -4.15 -22.78 -4.15
C LEU A 89 -3.61 -23.81 -5.17
N GLY A 90 -2.36 -24.23 -4.99
CA GLY A 90 -1.68 -25.20 -5.86
C GLY A 90 -1.19 -24.65 -7.20
N ARG A 91 -1.30 -23.34 -7.44
CA ARG A 91 -0.81 -22.67 -8.65
C ARG A 91 0.39 -21.80 -8.31
N THR A 92 1.49 -22.00 -9.02
CA THR A 92 2.64 -21.10 -8.97
C THR A 92 2.33 -19.86 -9.81
N ILE A 93 2.48 -18.68 -9.20
CA ILE A 93 2.13 -17.38 -9.77
C ILE A 93 3.30 -16.40 -9.68
N GLY A 94 3.33 -15.47 -10.63
CA GLY A 94 4.25 -14.35 -10.66
C GLY A 94 3.85 -13.33 -11.73
N PRO A 95 4.67 -12.29 -11.98
CA PRO A 95 4.41 -11.27 -12.99
C PRO A 95 4.14 -11.85 -14.39
N SER A 96 4.84 -12.93 -14.75
CA SER A 96 4.68 -13.63 -16.04
C SER A 96 3.29 -14.24 -16.25
N CYS A 97 2.49 -14.39 -15.19
CA CYS A 97 1.11 -14.88 -15.28
C CYS A 97 0.08 -13.76 -15.52
N LEU A 98 0.50 -12.49 -15.51
CA LEU A 98 -0.37 -11.32 -15.67
C LEU A 98 -0.41 -10.86 -17.13
N ASP A 99 -1.15 -11.59 -17.97
CA ASP A 99 -1.35 -11.26 -19.40
C ASP A 99 -2.64 -10.44 -19.61
N VAL A 100 -2.73 -9.31 -18.91
CA VAL A 100 -3.87 -8.37 -19.01
C VAL A 100 -3.37 -6.93 -19.05
N PRO A 101 -4.05 -6.02 -19.76
CA PRO A 101 -3.75 -4.59 -19.70
C PRO A 101 -3.67 -4.12 -18.24
N THR A 102 -2.57 -3.46 -17.89
CA THR A 102 -2.27 -3.12 -16.48
C THR A 102 -1.97 -1.63 -16.36
N LEU A 103 -2.69 -0.95 -15.47
CA LEU A 103 -2.44 0.44 -15.08
C LEU A 103 -1.90 0.47 -13.65
N ALA A 104 -0.70 1.03 -13.47
CA ALA A 104 -0.17 1.38 -12.16
C ALA A 104 -0.29 2.89 -11.92
N THR A 105 -0.78 3.27 -10.75
CA THR A 105 -0.81 4.66 -10.28
C THR A 105 0.08 4.78 -9.06
N VAL A 106 1.07 5.67 -9.11
CA VAL A 106 2.09 5.78 -8.06
C VAL A 106 2.17 7.21 -7.58
N ASN A 107 2.11 7.37 -6.26
CA ASN A 107 2.48 8.61 -5.61
C ASN A 107 4.01 8.67 -5.44
N THR A 108 4.66 9.65 -6.05
CA THR A 108 6.12 9.77 -6.01
C THR A 108 6.67 10.17 -4.63
N ALA A 109 5.82 10.67 -3.73
CA ALA A 109 6.17 10.97 -2.34
C ALA A 109 5.92 9.80 -1.39
N ASP A 110 5.39 8.67 -1.87
CA ASP A 110 5.16 7.50 -1.05
C ASP A 110 6.46 6.75 -0.73
N LYS A 111 6.68 6.50 0.56
CA LYS A 111 7.82 5.73 1.08
C LYS A 111 7.44 4.30 1.44
N VAL A 112 6.16 3.98 1.53
CA VAL A 112 5.66 2.63 1.87
C VAL A 112 5.66 1.75 0.62
N ALA A 113 5.11 2.25 -0.50
CA ALA A 113 5.16 1.61 -1.80
C ALA A 113 5.84 2.54 -2.83
N PRO A 114 7.17 2.73 -2.74
CA PRO A 114 7.87 3.66 -3.61
C PRO A 114 7.83 3.20 -5.07
N LEU A 115 7.99 4.15 -5.98
CA LEU A 115 8.06 3.90 -7.43
C LEU A 115 9.07 2.80 -7.81
N ALA A 116 10.22 2.76 -7.12
CA ALA A 116 11.26 1.75 -7.33
C ALA A 116 10.80 0.31 -7.03
N SER A 117 9.72 0.12 -6.27
CA SER A 117 9.10 -1.19 -6.03
C SER A 117 8.08 -1.57 -7.12
N ILE A 118 7.60 -0.59 -7.90
CA ILE A 118 6.55 -0.79 -8.92
C ILE A 118 7.15 -0.95 -10.32
N GLU A 119 8.17 -0.17 -10.68
CA GLU A 119 8.81 -0.23 -12.00
C GLU A 119 9.30 -1.66 -12.36
N PRO A 120 9.98 -2.41 -11.46
CA PRO A 120 10.40 -3.78 -11.77
C PRO A 120 9.24 -4.75 -12.01
N LEU A 121 8.08 -4.52 -11.39
CA LEU A 121 6.90 -5.34 -11.61
C LEU A 121 6.37 -5.11 -13.02
N LEU A 122 6.25 -3.85 -13.46
CA LEU A 122 5.77 -3.50 -14.79
C LEU A 122 6.70 -4.05 -15.89
N ASP A 123 8.02 -3.97 -15.67
CA ASP A 123 9.02 -4.53 -16.59
C ASP A 123 8.95 -6.06 -16.71
N ALA A 124 8.46 -6.74 -15.67
CA ALA A 124 8.34 -8.19 -15.62
C ALA A 124 7.02 -8.72 -16.19
N LEU A 125 6.08 -7.85 -16.58
CA LEU A 125 4.82 -8.25 -17.19
C LEU A 125 5.06 -8.80 -18.62
N PRO A 126 4.35 -9.85 -19.04
CA PRO A 126 4.43 -10.37 -20.40
C PRO A 126 3.79 -9.42 -21.42
N THR A 127 2.80 -8.63 -20.97
CA THR A 127 2.11 -7.66 -21.81
C THR A 127 2.95 -6.40 -22.03
N LYS A 128 2.84 -5.82 -23.22
CA LYS A 128 3.37 -4.47 -23.50
C LYS A 128 2.36 -3.36 -23.18
N ASP A 129 1.13 -3.76 -22.86
CA ASP A 129 0.04 -2.86 -22.49
C ASP A 129 0.07 -2.59 -20.99
N ALA A 130 1.14 -1.92 -20.57
CA ALA A 130 1.38 -1.50 -19.21
C ALA A 130 1.53 0.03 -19.18
N SER A 131 0.70 0.68 -18.37
CA SER A 131 0.69 2.15 -18.23
C SER A 131 1.04 2.54 -16.80
N LEU A 132 1.77 3.64 -16.65
CA LEU A 132 2.18 4.18 -15.35
C LEU A 132 1.82 5.66 -15.25
N ILE A 133 0.98 5.99 -14.28
CA ILE A 133 0.64 7.37 -13.92
C ILE A 133 1.43 7.73 -12.65
N LYS A 134 2.27 8.76 -12.75
CA LYS A 134 3.08 9.27 -11.63
C LYS A 134 2.46 10.56 -11.10
N ASN A 135 2.15 10.58 -9.82
CA ASN A 135 1.49 11.70 -9.18
C ASN A 135 2.39 12.28 -8.10
N PRO A 136 2.66 13.60 -8.11
CA PRO A 136 3.52 14.25 -7.14
C PRO A 136 2.84 14.43 -5.76
N GLY A 137 1.70 13.78 -5.52
CA GLY A 137 0.82 14.02 -4.38
C GLY A 137 1.49 13.84 -3.02
N GLU A 138 0.76 14.18 -1.96
CA GLU A 138 1.27 14.11 -0.60
C GLU A 138 1.26 12.66 -0.09
N THR A 139 2.16 12.29 0.83
CA THR A 139 2.20 10.94 1.43
C THR A 139 0.80 10.51 1.86
N ALA A 140 0.40 9.23 1.69
CA ALA A 140 -0.97 8.73 1.87
C ALA A 140 -1.68 9.02 3.23
N LEU A 141 -0.97 9.59 4.21
CA LEU A 141 -1.54 10.09 5.46
C LEU A 141 -1.90 11.60 5.44
N HIS A 142 -1.42 12.36 4.46
CA HIS A 142 -1.83 13.74 4.18
C HIS A 142 -2.94 13.69 3.12
N CYS A 143 -4.18 13.54 3.57
CA CYS A 143 -5.34 13.71 2.69
C CYS A 143 -6.10 15.00 3.00
N SER A 144 -5.58 15.84 3.90
CA SER A 144 -6.19 17.06 4.41
C SER A 144 -6.29 18.17 3.34
N THR A 145 -5.41 18.15 2.34
CA THR A 145 -5.45 19.05 1.19
C THR A 145 -6.21 18.39 0.03
N SER A 146 -7.14 19.12 -0.59
CA SER A 146 -8.11 18.62 -1.57
C SER A 146 -7.53 18.22 -2.95
N GLU A 147 -6.24 17.93 -3.06
CA GLU A 147 -5.57 17.60 -4.33
C GLU A 147 -5.52 16.09 -4.64
N SER A 148 -6.12 15.23 -3.80
CA SER A 148 -6.01 13.77 -3.87
C SER A 148 -6.71 13.07 -5.06
N LEU A 149 -7.22 13.82 -6.05
CA LEU A 149 -7.98 13.26 -7.18
C LEU A 149 -7.49 13.73 -8.57
N GLN A 150 -6.27 14.24 -8.69
CA GLN A 150 -5.73 14.65 -10.01
C GLN A 150 -5.67 13.49 -11.02
N ASP A 151 -5.61 12.25 -10.52
CA ASP A 151 -5.41 11.05 -11.33
C ASP A 151 -6.73 10.49 -11.88
N GLY A 152 -7.87 10.87 -11.27
CA GLY A 152 -9.19 10.33 -11.56
C GLY A 152 -9.55 10.40 -13.06
N PRO A 153 -9.41 11.56 -13.72
CA PRO A 153 -9.67 11.67 -15.15
C PRO A 153 -8.78 10.75 -16.01
N SER A 154 -7.50 10.61 -15.66
CA SER A 154 -6.55 9.77 -16.38
C SER A 154 -6.86 8.28 -16.22
N ILE A 155 -7.25 7.85 -15.01
CA ILE A 155 -7.71 6.48 -14.73
C ILE A 155 -8.99 6.19 -15.52
N ILE A 156 -9.97 7.09 -15.49
CA ILE A 156 -11.23 6.94 -16.23
C ILE A 156 -10.98 6.86 -17.74
N ALA A 157 -10.12 7.73 -18.27
CA ALA A 157 -9.74 7.71 -19.69
C ALA A 157 -9.07 6.38 -20.07
N TRP A 158 -8.17 5.87 -19.22
CA TRP A 158 -7.53 4.57 -19.45
C TRP A 158 -8.55 3.42 -19.43
N LEU A 159 -9.47 3.39 -18.45
CA LEU A 159 -10.53 2.39 -18.38
C LEU A 159 -11.47 2.45 -19.60
N ALA A 160 -11.77 3.65 -20.12
CA ALA A 160 -12.60 3.82 -21.30
C ALA A 160 -11.90 3.33 -22.58
N ALA A 161 -10.58 3.42 -22.66
CA ALA A 161 -9.78 2.96 -23.80
C ALA A 161 -9.61 1.42 -23.84
N HIS A 162 -9.74 0.74 -22.69
CA HIS A 162 -9.54 -0.71 -22.54
C HIS A 162 -10.85 -1.45 -22.19
N ARG A 163 -11.98 -0.91 -22.66
CA ARG A 163 -13.32 -1.52 -22.52
C ARG A 163 -13.62 -2.57 -23.57
#